data_AF-A0A7V6LGW1-F1
#
_entry.id   AF-A0A7V6LGW1-F1
#
_cell.length_a   1.000
_cell.length_b   1.000
_cell.length_c   1.000
_cell.angle_alpha   90.00
_cell.angle_beta   90.00
_cell.angle_gamma   90.00
#
_symmetry.space_group_name_H-M   'P 1'
#
loop_
_entity.id
_entity.type
_entity.pdbx_description
1 polymer ?
#
loop_
_entity_poly.entity_id
_entity_poly.type
_entity_poly.pdbx_seq_one_letter_code
_entity_poly.pdbx_strand_id
1 'polypeptide(L)'
;MFATRLYSRCLATRGLRRKVWFCIRAVAVRLLGDPACAMTVHGRTLRMPLSHILPDYLARYRFYDRLPRRLAGFLRRARGRLTAIDVGANIGDTLAAFDPQSDDHLLAIEPDPTFFDCLQHNWGRDPRVTLRQEFCGAACGEMRAVIHKRDGSATITPADHGQPMRCTTLDALTQNAPFASGVDLLKIDTDGHEFEVLEGARDLLQRDRPALLIECDARGDPAFGERCAELVAQLVAYGYHGFLIYDNFGVLMGRDTCADTRTFRDLLAYHQADGCYYLDLLIMDAASFDPFAETEETFFRENAKV
;
A
#
# COMPACT_ATOMS: atom_id res chain seq x y z
N MET A 1 17.62 -0.36 -21.30
CA MET A 1 18.77 0.59 -21.24
C MET A 1 18.38 2.05 -21.46
N PHE A 2 17.60 2.41 -22.50
CA PHE A 2 17.21 3.80 -22.74
C PHE A 2 16.26 4.37 -21.67
N ALA A 3 15.12 3.72 -21.42
CA ALA A 3 14.10 4.21 -20.47
C ALA A 3 14.67 4.42 -19.06
N THR A 4 15.45 3.46 -18.55
CA THR A 4 16.20 3.59 -17.30
C THR A 4 17.10 4.82 -17.28
N ARG A 5 17.95 5.01 -18.30
CA ARG A 5 18.86 6.17 -18.37
C ARG A 5 18.08 7.48 -18.41
N LEU A 6 16.97 7.52 -19.15
CA LEU A 6 16.11 8.69 -19.23
C LEU A 6 15.54 9.05 -17.86
N TYR A 7 14.99 8.07 -17.13
CA TYR A 7 14.46 8.33 -15.79
C TYR A 7 15.57 8.71 -14.79
N SER A 8 16.73 8.03 -14.81
CA SER A 8 17.87 8.43 -13.98
C SER A 8 18.31 9.87 -14.23
N ARG A 9 18.26 10.36 -15.49
CA ARG A 9 18.54 11.77 -15.83
C ARG A 9 17.48 12.72 -15.28
N CYS A 10 16.21 12.34 -15.30
CA CYS A 10 15.14 13.11 -14.67
C CYS A 10 15.41 13.31 -13.18
N LEU A 11 15.80 12.25 -12.46
CA LEU A 11 16.05 12.31 -11.02
C LEU A 11 17.33 13.07 -10.66
N ALA A 12 18.39 12.95 -11.47
CA ALA A 12 19.69 13.60 -11.22
C ALA A 12 19.70 15.12 -11.50
N THR A 13 18.68 15.65 -12.19
CA THR A 13 18.61 17.07 -12.54
C THR A 13 17.69 17.86 -11.61
N ARG A 14 17.99 19.17 -11.48
CA ARG A 14 17.26 20.12 -10.63
C ARG A 14 16.75 21.32 -11.45
N GLY A 15 15.81 22.08 -10.88
CA GLY A 15 15.30 23.33 -11.45
C GLY A 15 14.69 23.15 -12.85
N LEU A 16 14.95 24.10 -13.75
CA LEU A 16 14.39 24.10 -15.11
C LEU A 16 14.79 22.86 -15.92
N ARG A 17 16.04 22.36 -15.76
CA ARG A 17 16.52 21.16 -16.45
C ARG A 17 15.70 19.93 -16.06
N ARG A 18 15.28 19.82 -14.79
CA ARG A 18 14.39 18.74 -14.34
C ARG A 18 13.08 18.78 -15.11
N LYS A 19 12.43 19.94 -15.18
CA LYS A 19 11.17 20.11 -15.92
C LYS A 19 11.30 19.65 -17.37
N VAL A 20 12.37 20.06 -18.05
CA VAL A 20 12.67 19.63 -19.43
C VAL A 20 12.79 18.11 -19.55
N TRP A 21 13.54 17.45 -18.66
CA TRP A 21 13.69 15.99 -18.70
C TRP A 21 12.38 15.25 -18.40
N PHE A 22 11.56 15.75 -17.48
CA PHE A 22 10.22 15.18 -17.24
C PHE A 22 9.27 15.39 -18.42
N CYS A 23 9.37 16.50 -19.15
CA CYS A 23 8.66 16.68 -20.43
C CYS A 23 9.13 15.66 -21.47
N ILE A 24 10.45 15.44 -21.60
CA ILE A 24 11.01 14.41 -22.50
C ILE A 24 10.51 13.02 -22.10
N ARG A 25 10.45 12.73 -20.79
CA ARG A 25 9.88 11.47 -20.26
C ARG A 25 8.42 11.30 -20.67
N ALA A 26 7.58 12.32 -20.47
CA ALA A 26 6.17 12.28 -20.84
C ALA A 26 5.98 12.05 -22.36
N VAL A 27 6.80 12.70 -23.19
CA VAL A 27 6.80 12.47 -24.64
C VAL A 27 7.23 11.03 -24.97
N ALA A 28 8.27 10.51 -24.33
CA ALA A 28 8.74 9.14 -24.55
C ALA A 28 7.69 8.10 -24.13
N VAL A 29 7.00 8.31 -23.00
CA VAL A 29 5.88 7.46 -22.55
C VAL A 29 4.80 7.42 -23.63
N ARG A 30 4.40 8.58 -24.18
CA ARG A 30 3.35 8.67 -25.19
C ARG A 30 3.76 8.06 -26.54
N LEU A 31 4.98 8.31 -27.01
CA LEU A 31 5.43 7.88 -28.34
C LEU A 31 5.90 6.42 -28.39
N LEU A 32 6.39 5.88 -27.27
CA LEU A 32 6.97 4.53 -27.21
C LEU A 32 6.08 3.52 -26.48
N GLY A 33 4.86 3.91 -26.09
CA GLY A 33 3.91 3.02 -25.41
C GLY A 33 4.37 2.63 -24.00
N ASP A 34 4.80 3.61 -23.21
CA ASP A 34 5.23 3.47 -21.81
C ASP A 34 6.24 2.32 -21.56
N PRO A 35 7.43 2.38 -22.16
CA PRO A 35 8.37 1.27 -22.10
C PRO A 35 8.85 0.99 -20.68
N ALA A 36 9.05 -0.28 -20.34
CA ALA A 36 9.58 -0.65 -19.04
C ALA A 36 10.98 -0.06 -18.78
N CYS A 37 11.20 0.38 -17.55
CA CYS A 37 12.47 0.81 -17.00
C CYS A 37 12.80 0.02 -15.73
N ALA A 38 14.00 0.24 -15.18
CA ALA A 38 14.45 -0.40 -13.96
C ALA A 38 15.05 0.66 -13.04
N MET A 39 14.52 0.78 -11.82
CA MET A 39 14.90 1.81 -10.86
C MET A 39 15.17 1.17 -9.49
N THR A 40 16.08 1.77 -8.71
CA THR A 40 16.36 1.28 -7.35
C THR A 40 15.34 1.86 -6.37
N VAL A 41 14.59 0.97 -5.72
CA VAL A 41 13.52 1.26 -4.75
C VAL A 41 13.81 0.40 -3.51
N HIS A 42 13.88 1.03 -2.33
CA HIS A 42 14.29 0.38 -1.07
C HIS A 42 15.55 -0.50 -1.14
N GLY A 43 16.52 -0.14 -2.00
CA GLY A 43 17.76 -0.91 -2.17
C GLY A 43 17.66 -2.09 -3.15
N ARG A 44 16.47 -2.36 -3.69
CA ARG A 44 16.24 -3.38 -4.73
C ARG A 44 16.02 -2.72 -6.08
N THR A 45 16.55 -3.30 -7.16
CA THR A 45 16.21 -2.86 -8.52
C THR A 45 14.88 -3.48 -8.93
N LEU A 46 13.87 -2.63 -9.15
CA LEU A 46 12.54 -3.03 -9.60
C LEU A 46 12.33 -2.60 -11.05
N ARG A 47 11.77 -3.51 -11.86
CA ARG A 47 11.20 -3.20 -13.17
C ARG A 47 9.84 -2.54 -12.96
N MET A 48 9.60 -1.46 -13.71
CA MET A 48 8.37 -0.66 -13.65
C MET A 48 8.12 0.07 -14.98
N PRO A 49 6.89 0.52 -15.28
CA PRO A 49 6.64 1.43 -16.40
C PRO A 49 7.44 2.73 -16.29
N LEU A 50 7.78 3.38 -17.41
CA LEU A 50 8.53 4.64 -17.41
C LEU A 50 7.69 5.80 -16.84
N SER A 51 6.37 5.71 -16.95
CA SER A 51 5.41 6.66 -16.38
C SER A 51 5.37 6.64 -14.85
N HIS A 52 5.75 5.52 -14.22
CA HIS A 52 5.61 5.28 -12.78
C HIS A 52 6.27 6.41 -11.96
N ILE A 53 5.54 6.98 -10.99
CA ILE A 53 5.98 8.19 -10.29
C ILE A 53 6.81 7.94 -9.03
N LEU A 54 6.69 6.75 -8.41
CA LEU A 54 7.37 6.35 -7.17
C LEU A 54 8.84 6.80 -7.05
N PRO A 55 9.75 6.58 -8.03
CA PRO A 55 11.13 7.06 -7.90
C PRO A 55 11.28 8.59 -7.80
N ASP A 56 10.35 9.37 -8.37
CA ASP A 56 10.30 10.82 -8.18
C ASP A 56 9.90 11.17 -6.76
N TYR A 57 8.88 10.49 -6.23
CA TYR A 57 8.35 10.75 -4.89
C TYR A 57 9.36 10.38 -3.81
N LEU A 58 9.98 9.21 -3.89
CA LEU A 58 11.06 8.79 -2.99
C LEU A 58 12.26 9.76 -2.98
N ALA A 59 12.51 10.45 -4.10
CA ALA A 59 13.59 11.43 -4.21
C ALA A 59 13.21 12.81 -3.65
N ARG A 60 11.91 13.15 -3.59
CA ARG A 60 11.41 14.47 -3.19
C ARG A 60 10.93 14.50 -1.74
N TYR A 61 10.30 13.43 -1.27
CA TYR A 61 9.62 13.34 0.00
C TYR A 61 10.39 12.39 0.92
N ARG A 62 10.90 12.93 2.03
CA ARG A 62 11.84 12.24 2.92
C ARG A 62 11.27 10.94 3.52
N PHE A 63 10.00 10.96 3.89
CA PHE A 63 9.34 9.87 4.62
C PHE A 63 8.36 9.05 3.77
N TYR A 64 8.17 9.42 2.51
CA TYR A 64 7.25 8.74 1.60
C TYR A 64 7.65 7.27 1.44
N ASP A 65 6.67 6.39 1.58
CA ASP A 65 6.82 4.93 1.47
C ASP A 65 7.90 4.34 2.41
N ARG A 66 8.20 5.01 3.55
CA ARG A 66 9.21 4.53 4.52
C ARG A 66 8.62 3.79 5.72
N LEU A 67 7.33 3.98 6.00
CA LEU A 67 6.63 3.33 7.12
C LEU A 67 6.67 1.78 7.02
N PRO A 68 6.38 1.16 5.85
CA PRO A 68 6.38 -0.31 5.73
C PRO A 68 7.67 -0.96 6.24
N ARG A 69 8.84 -0.34 5.99
CA ARG A 69 10.13 -0.85 6.47
C ARG A 69 10.25 -0.84 7.99
N ARG A 70 9.85 0.25 8.64
CA ARG A 70 9.94 0.38 10.11
C ARG A 70 8.98 -0.59 10.80
N LEU A 71 7.77 -0.69 10.27
CA LEU A 71 6.74 -1.61 10.75
C LEU A 71 7.15 -3.07 10.60
N ALA A 72 7.60 -3.48 9.41
CA ALA A 72 8.12 -4.83 9.17
C ALA A 72 9.28 -5.19 10.11
N GLY A 73 10.21 -4.26 10.33
CA GLY A 73 11.31 -4.44 11.27
C GLY A 73 10.85 -4.61 12.72
N PHE A 74 9.84 -3.85 13.16
CA PHE A 74 9.25 -3.97 14.49
C PHE A 74 8.57 -5.33 14.70
N LEU A 75 7.67 -5.71 13.80
CA LEU A 75 6.93 -6.97 13.89
C LEU A 75 7.86 -8.18 13.82
N ARG A 76 8.84 -8.16 12.92
CA ARG A 76 9.83 -9.23 12.79
C ARG A 76 10.65 -9.43 14.06
N ARG A 77 11.03 -8.36 14.77
CA ARG A 77 11.75 -8.47 16.06
C ARG A 77 10.88 -9.12 17.14
N ALA A 78 9.57 -8.88 17.12
CA ALA A 78 8.65 -9.46 18.09
C ALA A 78 8.33 -10.94 17.80
N ARG A 79 8.28 -11.33 16.52
CA ARG A 79 7.78 -12.65 16.08
C ARG A 79 8.87 -13.61 15.56
N GLY A 80 10.09 -13.11 15.37
CA GLY A 80 11.23 -13.85 14.82
C GLY A 80 11.22 -14.00 13.28
N ARG A 81 10.09 -13.76 12.63
CA ARG A 81 9.86 -13.74 11.18
C ARG A 81 8.74 -12.76 10.86
N LEU A 82 8.54 -12.44 9.58
CA LEU A 82 7.41 -11.64 9.11
C LEU A 82 6.51 -12.47 8.19
N THR A 83 5.23 -12.58 8.54
CA THR A 83 4.16 -13.04 7.65
C THR A 83 3.33 -11.83 7.26
N ALA A 84 3.38 -11.40 5.99
CA ALA A 84 2.68 -10.19 5.56
C ALA A 84 1.89 -10.39 4.26
N ILE A 85 0.81 -9.61 4.13
CA ILE A 85 -0.02 -9.56 2.94
C ILE A 85 -0.02 -8.12 2.42
N ASP A 86 0.15 -7.96 1.12
CA ASP A 86 0.11 -6.70 0.39
C ASP A 86 -0.96 -6.78 -0.71
N VAL A 87 -2.06 -6.05 -0.52
CA VAL A 87 -3.19 -6.00 -1.46
C VAL A 87 -3.13 -4.69 -2.25
N GLY A 88 -3.08 -4.81 -3.58
CA GLY A 88 -2.67 -3.71 -4.46
C GLY A 88 -1.15 -3.60 -4.55
N ALA A 89 -0.48 -4.75 -4.65
CA ALA A 89 0.96 -4.85 -4.56
C ALA A 89 1.72 -4.16 -5.70
N ASN A 90 1.03 -3.76 -6.78
CA ASN A 90 1.58 -3.01 -7.90
C ASN A 90 2.86 -3.66 -8.46
N ILE A 91 4.01 -2.99 -8.40
CA ILE A 91 5.30 -3.51 -8.87
C ILE A 91 6.09 -4.26 -7.76
N GLY A 92 5.54 -4.37 -6.56
CA GLY A 92 6.14 -5.00 -5.38
C GLY A 92 7.14 -4.10 -4.66
N ASP A 93 6.90 -2.80 -4.63
CA ASP A 93 7.70 -1.81 -3.90
C ASP A 93 7.49 -1.92 -2.38
N THR A 94 6.27 -2.16 -1.90
CA THR A 94 6.03 -2.46 -0.48
C THR A 94 6.79 -3.71 -0.04
N LEU A 95 6.82 -4.78 -0.86
CA LEU A 95 7.65 -5.96 -0.59
C LEU A 95 9.14 -5.61 -0.49
N ALA A 96 9.62 -4.65 -1.31
CA ALA A 96 11.00 -4.18 -1.24
C ALA A 96 11.25 -3.40 0.05
N ALA A 97 10.27 -2.62 0.52
CA ALA A 97 10.33 -1.91 1.78
C ALA A 97 10.33 -2.87 2.99
N PHE A 98 9.59 -3.98 2.93
CA PHE A 98 9.60 -5.02 3.98
C PHE A 98 10.97 -5.70 4.17
N ASP A 99 11.83 -5.68 3.14
CA ASP A 99 13.18 -6.23 3.16
C ASP A 99 13.17 -7.71 3.62
N PRO A 100 12.62 -8.63 2.81
CA PRO A 100 12.27 -9.97 3.26
C PRO A 100 13.51 -10.76 3.71
N GLN A 101 13.40 -11.48 4.83
CA GLN A 101 14.42 -12.37 5.42
C GLN A 101 14.12 -13.85 5.14
N SER A 102 15.01 -14.78 5.47
CA SER A 102 14.90 -16.20 5.06
C SER A 102 13.60 -16.89 5.45
N ASP A 103 13.07 -16.57 6.64
CA ASP A 103 11.89 -17.24 7.22
C ASP A 103 10.59 -16.45 7.04
N ASP A 104 10.65 -15.35 6.27
CA ASP A 104 9.48 -14.53 5.99
C ASP A 104 8.57 -15.20 4.96
N HIS A 105 7.26 -14.93 5.06
CA HIS A 105 6.25 -15.36 4.10
C HIS A 105 5.40 -14.18 3.68
N LEU A 106 5.40 -13.89 2.38
CA LEU A 106 4.74 -12.72 1.83
C LEU A 106 3.71 -13.15 0.79
N LEU A 107 2.52 -12.57 0.85
CA LEU A 107 1.49 -12.69 -0.18
C LEU A 107 1.30 -11.33 -0.83
N ALA A 108 1.47 -11.25 -2.14
CA ALA A 108 1.24 -10.03 -2.90
C ALA A 108 0.16 -10.26 -3.95
N ILE A 109 -0.85 -9.38 -3.93
CA ILE A 109 -2.04 -9.48 -4.76
C ILE A 109 -2.10 -8.23 -5.63
N GLU A 110 -2.05 -8.41 -6.95
CA GLU A 110 -2.14 -7.32 -7.91
C GLU A 110 -3.04 -7.74 -9.09
N PRO A 111 -4.24 -7.16 -9.23
CA PRO A 111 -5.18 -7.53 -10.29
C PRO A 111 -4.80 -7.00 -11.68
N ASP A 112 -4.10 -5.86 -11.78
CA ASP A 112 -3.75 -5.28 -13.07
C ASP A 112 -2.67 -6.10 -13.80
N PRO A 113 -2.92 -6.55 -15.04
CA PRO A 113 -1.94 -7.35 -15.77
C PRO A 113 -0.58 -6.67 -16.00
N THR A 114 -0.52 -5.33 -16.16
CA THR A 114 0.75 -4.64 -16.41
C THR A 114 1.60 -4.54 -15.15
N PHE A 115 0.97 -4.22 -14.02
CA PHE A 115 1.67 -4.19 -12.75
C PHE A 115 1.99 -5.60 -12.24
N PHE A 116 1.09 -6.57 -12.43
CA PHE A 116 1.36 -7.97 -12.12
C PHE A 116 2.55 -8.52 -12.93
N ASP A 117 2.68 -8.18 -14.22
CA ASP A 117 3.85 -8.54 -15.02
C ASP A 117 5.17 -7.97 -14.45
N CYS A 118 5.12 -6.76 -13.89
CA CYS A 118 6.25 -6.16 -13.19
C CYS A 118 6.53 -6.87 -11.86
N LEU A 119 5.50 -7.12 -11.05
CA LEU A 119 5.56 -7.86 -9.79
C LEU A 119 6.17 -9.26 -9.99
N GLN A 120 5.68 -10.02 -10.97
CA GLN A 120 6.19 -11.34 -11.35
C GLN A 120 7.65 -11.26 -11.80
N HIS A 121 8.04 -10.24 -12.55
CA HIS A 121 9.45 -10.03 -12.93
C HIS A 121 10.33 -9.75 -11.70
N ASN A 122 9.84 -8.93 -10.78
CA ASN A 122 10.60 -8.43 -9.63
C ASN A 122 10.72 -9.47 -8.50
N TRP A 123 9.70 -10.30 -8.31
CA TRP A 123 9.55 -11.17 -7.14
C TRP A 123 9.23 -12.62 -7.44
N GLY A 124 8.86 -12.97 -8.68
CA GLY A 124 8.40 -14.32 -9.04
C GLY A 124 9.44 -15.44 -8.91
N ARG A 125 10.70 -15.13 -8.60
CA ARG A 125 11.76 -16.10 -8.30
C ARG A 125 12.09 -16.19 -6.82
N ASP A 126 11.48 -15.36 -5.99
CA ASP A 126 11.73 -15.32 -4.56
C ASP A 126 10.84 -16.37 -3.87
N PRO A 127 11.40 -17.43 -3.27
CA PRO A 127 10.61 -18.52 -2.70
C PRO A 127 9.78 -18.10 -1.48
N ARG A 128 10.02 -16.90 -0.94
CA ARG A 128 9.31 -16.34 0.21
C ARG A 128 8.02 -15.63 -0.19
N VAL A 129 7.86 -15.33 -1.50
CA VAL A 129 6.77 -14.50 -2.01
C VAL A 129 5.80 -15.35 -2.84
N THR A 130 4.54 -15.34 -2.44
CA THR A 130 3.42 -15.88 -3.19
C THR A 130 2.73 -14.74 -3.94
N LEU A 131 2.56 -14.88 -5.25
CA LEU A 131 1.91 -13.89 -6.10
C LEU A 131 0.51 -14.36 -6.52
N ARG A 132 -0.44 -13.44 -6.56
CA ARG A 132 -1.82 -13.66 -7.06
C ARG A 132 -2.26 -12.53 -7.98
N GLN A 133 -2.71 -12.88 -9.18
CA GLN A 133 -3.28 -11.94 -10.14
C GLN A 133 -4.81 -12.00 -10.07
N GLU A 134 -5.36 -11.47 -9.00
CA GLU A 134 -6.79 -11.57 -8.67
C GLU A 134 -7.24 -10.25 -8.04
N PHE A 135 -8.50 -9.89 -8.26
CA PHE A 135 -9.14 -8.83 -7.49
C PHE A 135 -9.45 -9.36 -6.10
N CYS A 136 -8.98 -8.67 -5.07
CA CYS A 136 -9.31 -9.00 -3.69
C CYS A 136 -10.49 -8.14 -3.25
N GLY A 137 -11.56 -8.76 -2.75
CA GLY A 137 -12.76 -8.06 -2.30
C GLY A 137 -13.62 -8.92 -1.39
N ALA A 138 -14.91 -8.59 -1.30
CA ALA A 138 -15.81 -9.18 -0.31
C ALA A 138 -16.24 -10.63 -0.59
N ALA A 139 -16.11 -11.11 -1.83
CA ALA A 139 -16.54 -12.46 -2.23
C ALA A 139 -15.65 -13.06 -3.34
N CYS A 140 -15.52 -14.39 -3.32
CA CYS A 140 -14.90 -15.13 -4.41
C CYS A 140 -15.83 -15.23 -5.63
N GLY A 141 -15.26 -15.27 -6.83
CA GLY A 141 -16.03 -15.45 -8.05
C GLY A 141 -15.35 -14.91 -9.30
N GLU A 142 -16.17 -14.57 -10.29
CA GLU A 142 -15.73 -13.89 -11.50
C GLU A 142 -16.50 -12.59 -11.65
N MET A 143 -15.82 -11.54 -12.08
CA MET A 143 -16.42 -10.25 -12.42
C MET A 143 -15.91 -9.75 -13.76
N ARG A 144 -16.52 -8.68 -14.25
CA ARG A 144 -16.01 -7.90 -15.38
C ARG A 144 -15.70 -6.49 -14.88
N ALA A 145 -14.54 -5.96 -15.26
CA ALA A 145 -14.10 -4.65 -14.80
C ALA A 145 -13.33 -3.88 -15.87
N VAL A 146 -13.43 -2.55 -15.84
CA VAL A 146 -12.53 -1.65 -16.56
C VAL A 146 -11.39 -1.26 -15.62
N ILE A 147 -10.15 -1.27 -16.13
CA ILE A 147 -8.98 -0.79 -15.41
C ILE A 147 -8.61 0.60 -15.92
N HIS A 148 -8.57 1.57 -15.01
CA HIS A 148 -8.15 2.93 -15.27
C HIS A 148 -6.75 3.15 -14.70
N LYS A 149 -5.78 3.44 -15.57
CA LYS A 149 -4.38 3.64 -15.18
C LYS A 149 -4.01 5.10 -15.20
N ARG A 150 -3.32 5.56 -14.16
CA ARG A 150 -2.79 6.91 -14.10
C ARG A 150 -1.55 6.97 -13.20
N ASP A 151 -0.51 7.63 -13.69
CA ASP A 151 0.70 7.99 -12.91
C ASP A 151 1.39 6.83 -12.15
N GLY A 152 1.17 5.58 -12.57
CA GLY A 152 1.74 4.39 -11.94
C GLY A 152 0.79 3.64 -11.00
N SER A 153 -0.48 4.03 -10.89
CA SER A 153 -1.52 3.29 -10.16
C SER A 153 -2.66 2.83 -11.11
N ALA A 154 -3.51 1.94 -10.62
CA ALA A 154 -4.64 1.38 -11.35
C ALA A 154 -5.89 1.29 -10.47
N THR A 155 -6.97 1.97 -10.87
CA THR A 155 -8.29 1.80 -10.26
C THR A 155 -9.13 0.82 -11.08
N ILE A 156 -9.85 -0.06 -10.41
CA ILE A 156 -10.73 -1.06 -11.02
C ILE A 156 -12.17 -0.62 -10.85
N THR A 157 -12.96 -0.63 -11.92
CA THR A 157 -14.38 -0.30 -11.86
C THR A 157 -15.20 -1.46 -12.41
N PRO A 158 -16.11 -2.08 -11.63
CA PRO A 158 -17.03 -3.10 -12.14
C PRO A 158 -17.81 -2.59 -13.35
N ALA A 159 -17.82 -3.36 -14.43
CA ALA A 159 -18.48 -3.00 -15.68
C ALA A 159 -18.72 -4.22 -16.56
N ASP A 160 -19.95 -4.41 -17.04
CA ASP A 160 -20.31 -5.53 -17.92
C ASP A 160 -19.51 -5.56 -19.22
N HIS A 161 -19.07 -4.40 -19.71
CA HIS A 161 -18.22 -4.27 -20.90
C HIS A 161 -16.72 -4.33 -20.59
N GLY A 162 -16.33 -4.53 -19.34
CA GLY A 162 -14.95 -4.67 -18.89
C GLY A 162 -14.31 -6.01 -19.28
N GLN A 163 -13.07 -6.21 -18.88
CA GLN A 163 -12.37 -7.49 -19.05
C GLN A 163 -12.73 -8.47 -17.92
N PRO A 164 -12.78 -9.79 -18.18
CA PRO A 164 -13.01 -10.77 -17.14
C PRO A 164 -11.86 -10.74 -16.12
N MET A 165 -12.22 -10.87 -14.84
CA MET A 165 -11.30 -10.80 -13.72
C MET A 165 -11.75 -11.79 -12.64
N ARG A 166 -10.79 -12.51 -12.07
CA ARG A 166 -11.05 -13.40 -10.93
C ARG A 166 -11.14 -12.58 -9.66
N CYS A 167 -12.10 -12.91 -8.81
CA CYS A 167 -12.27 -12.34 -7.49
C CYS A 167 -11.96 -13.38 -6.43
N THR A 168 -11.29 -12.95 -5.37
CA THR A 168 -10.97 -13.75 -4.19
C THR A 168 -11.16 -12.92 -2.92
N THR A 169 -11.22 -13.58 -1.77
CA THR A 169 -11.20 -12.94 -0.45
C THR A 169 -9.88 -13.23 0.26
N LEU A 170 -9.49 -12.39 1.23
CA LEU A 170 -8.33 -12.67 2.07
C LEU A 170 -8.57 -13.90 2.96
N ASP A 171 -9.80 -14.08 3.42
CA ASP A 171 -10.18 -15.26 4.20
C ASP A 171 -9.93 -16.55 3.41
N ALA A 172 -10.26 -16.59 2.11
CA ALA A 172 -9.99 -17.74 1.24
C ALA A 172 -8.48 -17.96 1.00
N LEU A 173 -7.71 -16.88 0.80
CA LEU A 173 -6.27 -16.98 0.52
C LEU A 173 -5.44 -17.38 1.74
N THR A 174 -5.96 -17.18 2.96
CA THR A 174 -5.23 -17.39 4.21
C THR A 174 -5.62 -18.67 4.96
N GLN A 175 -6.42 -19.56 4.35
CA GLN A 175 -6.83 -20.83 4.98
C GLN A 175 -5.73 -21.88 5.03
N ASN A 176 -4.68 -21.75 4.21
CA ASN A 176 -3.64 -22.76 4.07
C ASN A 176 -2.27 -22.21 4.50
N ALA A 177 -1.36 -23.13 4.82
CA ALA A 177 0.03 -22.78 5.09
C ALA A 177 0.66 -22.03 3.89
N PRO A 178 1.54 -21.05 4.14
CA PRO A 178 2.04 -20.64 5.46
C PRO A 178 1.12 -19.67 6.22
N PHE A 179 0.10 -19.10 5.57
CA PHE A 179 -0.69 -17.98 6.10
C PHE A 179 -1.72 -18.40 7.16
N ALA A 180 -2.13 -19.67 7.18
CA ALA A 180 -2.98 -20.23 8.25
C ALA A 180 -2.33 -20.21 9.64
N SER A 181 -1.00 -20.06 9.72
CA SER A 181 -0.24 -20.02 10.97
C SER A 181 -0.19 -18.62 11.61
N GLY A 182 -0.90 -17.64 11.06
CA GLY A 182 -0.96 -16.27 11.53
C GLY A 182 -0.31 -15.27 10.57
N VAL A 183 -0.99 -14.14 10.37
CA VAL A 183 -0.49 -12.99 9.62
C VAL A 183 -0.14 -11.85 10.59
N ASP A 184 1.06 -11.28 10.43
CA ASP A 184 1.56 -10.20 11.29
C ASP A 184 1.19 -8.81 10.76
N LEU A 185 1.11 -8.68 9.44
CA LEU A 185 0.89 -7.41 8.75
C LEU A 185 -0.02 -7.58 7.53
N LEU A 186 -1.04 -6.74 7.43
CA LEU A 186 -1.89 -6.59 6.25
C LEU A 186 -1.81 -5.15 5.77
N LYS A 187 -1.27 -4.93 4.56
CA LYS A 187 -1.35 -3.66 3.85
C LYS A 187 -2.47 -3.74 2.80
N ILE A 188 -3.29 -2.70 2.72
CA ILE A 188 -4.34 -2.54 1.70
C ILE A 188 -4.23 -1.16 1.08
N ASP A 189 -4.04 -1.14 -0.24
CA ASP A 189 -3.85 0.06 -1.04
C ASP A 189 -4.37 -0.25 -2.45
N THR A 190 -5.69 -0.16 -2.60
CA THR A 190 -6.42 -0.72 -3.75
C THR A 190 -7.11 0.35 -4.57
N ASP A 191 -6.72 1.61 -4.37
CA ASP A 191 -7.25 2.76 -5.09
C ASP A 191 -8.79 2.88 -4.99
N GLY A 192 -9.38 2.54 -3.84
CA GLY A 192 -10.81 2.74 -3.54
C GLY A 192 -11.64 1.47 -3.25
N HIS A 193 -11.01 0.32 -3.05
CA HIS A 193 -11.68 -0.96 -2.73
C HIS A 193 -11.31 -1.48 -1.33
N GLU A 194 -10.79 -0.61 -0.46
CA GLU A 194 -10.19 -1.01 0.80
C GLU A 194 -11.22 -1.67 1.73
N PHE A 195 -12.44 -1.15 1.76
CA PHE A 195 -13.52 -1.71 2.57
C PHE A 195 -14.00 -3.07 2.06
N GLU A 196 -14.07 -3.26 0.76
CA GLU A 196 -14.43 -4.54 0.13
C GLU A 196 -13.37 -5.60 0.46
N VAL A 197 -12.09 -5.24 0.43
CA VAL A 197 -11.00 -6.13 0.88
C VAL A 197 -11.17 -6.48 2.36
N LEU A 198 -11.47 -5.50 3.21
CA LEU A 198 -11.68 -5.71 4.65
C LEU A 198 -12.90 -6.59 4.94
N GLU A 199 -13.98 -6.45 4.16
CA GLU A 199 -15.15 -7.33 4.25
C GLU A 199 -14.81 -8.78 3.91
N GLY A 200 -13.89 -9.01 2.96
CA GLY A 200 -13.36 -10.33 2.62
C GLY A 200 -12.26 -10.84 3.55
N ALA A 201 -11.97 -10.13 4.65
CA ALA A 201 -10.89 -10.43 5.59
C ALA A 201 -11.39 -10.60 7.03
N ARG A 202 -12.70 -10.82 7.23
CA ARG A 202 -13.30 -10.82 8.57
C ARG A 202 -12.72 -11.91 9.46
N ASP A 203 -12.58 -13.13 8.95
CA ASP A 203 -12.03 -14.24 9.71
C ASP A 203 -10.54 -14.01 10.01
N LEU A 204 -9.79 -13.50 9.03
CA LEU A 204 -8.38 -13.14 9.18
C LEU A 204 -8.19 -12.07 10.27
N LEU A 205 -8.96 -10.98 10.22
CA LEU A 205 -8.86 -9.87 11.17
C LEU A 205 -9.23 -10.30 12.59
N GLN A 206 -10.24 -11.16 12.75
CA GLN A 206 -10.63 -11.71 14.06
C GLN A 206 -9.58 -12.68 14.62
N ARG A 207 -9.07 -13.58 13.77
CA ARG A 207 -8.16 -14.66 14.17
C ARG A 207 -6.77 -14.14 14.52
N ASP A 208 -6.20 -13.34 13.62
CA ASP A 208 -4.77 -13.00 13.66
C ASP A 208 -4.53 -11.59 14.19
N ARG A 209 -5.49 -10.68 14.00
CA ARG A 209 -5.38 -9.25 14.32
C ARG A 209 -4.05 -8.66 13.81
N PRO A 210 -3.73 -8.81 12.51
CA PRO A 210 -2.49 -8.27 11.96
C PRO A 210 -2.43 -6.76 12.18
N ALA A 211 -1.23 -6.20 12.27
CA ALA A 211 -1.07 -4.76 12.09
C ALA A 211 -1.66 -4.39 10.72
N LEU A 212 -2.64 -3.49 10.71
CA LEU A 212 -3.44 -3.17 9.53
C LEU A 212 -3.02 -1.79 9.02
N LEU A 213 -2.37 -1.73 7.85
CA LEU A 213 -1.98 -0.49 7.19
C LEU A 213 -2.88 -0.26 5.98
N ILE A 214 -3.71 0.78 6.01
CA ILE A 214 -4.69 1.06 4.95
C ILE A 214 -4.55 2.48 4.42
N GLU A 215 -4.63 2.63 3.10
CA GLU A 215 -4.81 3.94 2.45
C GLU A 215 -6.27 4.37 2.59
N CYS A 216 -6.54 5.53 3.18
CA CYS A 216 -7.85 6.12 3.30
C CYS A 216 -7.96 7.34 2.38
N ASP A 217 -8.56 7.13 1.21
CA ASP A 217 -8.89 8.19 0.25
C ASP A 217 -10.41 8.27 0.09
N ALA A 218 -10.98 9.46 0.35
CA ALA A 218 -12.42 9.65 0.24
C ALA A 218 -12.92 9.50 -1.19
N ARG A 219 -12.10 9.82 -2.21
CA ARG A 219 -12.45 9.74 -3.65
C ARG A 219 -13.81 10.33 -4.04
N GLY A 220 -14.29 11.31 -3.27
CA GLY A 220 -15.60 11.93 -3.46
C GLY A 220 -16.80 11.13 -2.94
N ASP A 221 -16.58 10.03 -2.21
CA ASP A 221 -17.61 9.28 -1.48
C ASP A 221 -18.13 10.12 -0.29
N PRO A 222 -19.39 10.59 -0.33
CA PRO A 222 -19.97 11.38 0.76
C PRO A 222 -20.17 10.55 2.04
N ALA A 223 -20.27 9.22 1.94
CA ALA A 223 -20.44 8.32 3.07
C ALA A 223 -19.10 7.81 3.64
N PHE A 224 -17.95 8.24 3.09
CA PHE A 224 -16.63 7.75 3.48
C PHE A 224 -16.38 7.85 4.99
N GLY A 225 -16.71 8.99 5.60
CA GLY A 225 -16.56 9.19 7.03
C GLY A 225 -17.40 8.23 7.89
N GLU A 226 -18.62 7.90 7.45
CA GLU A 226 -19.49 6.93 8.13
C GLU A 226 -18.93 5.52 8.01
N ARG A 227 -18.51 5.10 6.81
CA ARG A 227 -17.86 3.80 6.56
C ARG A 227 -16.59 3.63 7.38
N CYS A 228 -15.76 4.67 7.46
CA CYS A 228 -14.58 4.69 8.33
C CYS A 228 -14.95 4.49 9.81
N ALA A 229 -16.00 5.16 10.29
CA ALA A 229 -16.45 5.00 11.68
C ALA A 229 -16.99 3.59 11.96
N GLU A 230 -17.75 3.02 11.03
CA GLU A 230 -18.25 1.63 11.10
C GLU A 230 -17.10 0.63 11.11
N LEU A 231 -16.11 0.81 10.24
CA LEU A 231 -14.90 -0.01 10.20
C LEU A 231 -14.18 0.02 11.55
N VAL A 232 -13.92 1.21 12.11
CA VAL A 232 -13.25 1.30 13.41
C VAL A 232 -14.06 0.61 14.51
N ALA A 233 -15.39 0.76 14.52
CA ALA A 233 -16.24 0.06 15.48
C ALA A 233 -16.15 -1.47 15.34
N GLN A 234 -16.08 -2.00 14.12
CA GLN A 234 -15.85 -3.43 13.87
C GLN A 234 -14.47 -3.88 14.35
N LEU A 235 -13.41 -3.12 14.06
CA LEU A 235 -12.06 -3.44 14.50
C LEU A 235 -11.94 -3.44 16.02
N VAL A 236 -12.63 -2.53 16.73
CA VAL A 236 -12.74 -2.57 18.21
C VAL A 236 -13.35 -3.89 18.67
N ALA A 237 -14.43 -4.35 18.04
CA ALA A 237 -15.06 -5.63 18.37
C ALA A 237 -14.12 -6.82 18.12
N TYR A 238 -13.18 -6.70 17.18
CA TYR A 238 -12.14 -7.70 16.92
C TYR A 238 -10.94 -7.58 17.87
N GLY A 239 -10.91 -6.57 18.75
CA GLY A 239 -9.86 -6.38 19.75
C GLY A 239 -8.69 -5.51 19.29
N TYR A 240 -8.86 -4.72 18.22
CA TYR A 240 -7.95 -3.62 17.91
C TYR A 240 -8.12 -2.48 18.93
N HIS A 241 -7.03 -1.75 19.18
CA HIS A 241 -6.94 -0.81 20.28
C HIS A 241 -6.75 0.64 19.85
N GLY A 242 -5.83 0.89 18.92
CA GLY A 242 -5.44 2.24 18.54
C GLY A 242 -4.93 2.31 17.11
N PHE A 243 -4.82 3.54 16.61
CA PHE A 243 -4.32 3.81 15.27
C PHE A 243 -3.41 5.02 15.22
N LEU A 244 -2.43 4.95 14.32
CA LEU A 244 -1.53 6.04 13.94
C LEU A 244 -1.99 6.59 12.58
N ILE A 245 -1.93 7.90 12.43
CA ILE A 245 -2.37 8.61 11.23
C ILE A 245 -1.15 9.24 10.58
N TYR A 246 -0.96 9.00 9.29
CA TYR A 246 0.10 9.61 8.50
C TYR A 246 -0.49 10.38 7.32
N ASP A 247 0.18 11.47 6.93
CA ASP A 247 -0.13 12.14 5.67
C ASP A 247 0.35 11.31 4.47
N ASN A 248 -0.10 11.68 3.27
CA ASN A 248 0.30 11.04 2.01
C ASN A 248 1.81 11.14 1.67
N PHE A 249 2.62 11.83 2.50
CA PHE A 249 4.07 11.89 2.38
C PHE A 249 4.78 11.05 3.47
N GLY A 250 4.02 10.28 4.24
CA GLY A 250 4.50 9.38 5.28
C GLY A 250 4.90 10.10 6.57
N VAL A 251 4.45 11.32 6.82
CA VAL A 251 4.69 12.07 8.06
C VAL A 251 3.64 11.70 9.09
N LEU A 252 4.07 11.34 10.30
CA LEU A 252 3.15 11.08 11.40
C LEU A 252 2.40 12.37 11.79
N MET A 253 1.07 12.32 11.70
CA MET A 253 0.17 13.40 12.09
C MET A 253 -0.25 13.27 13.56
N GLY A 254 -0.44 12.04 14.04
CA GLY A 254 -0.87 11.77 15.40
C GLY A 254 -1.29 10.32 15.62
N ARG A 255 -1.87 10.07 16.80
CA ARG A 255 -2.42 8.78 17.21
C ARG A 255 -3.67 8.98 18.02
N ASP A 256 -4.58 8.02 17.95
CA ASP A 256 -5.77 7.96 18.80
C ASP A 256 -6.06 6.50 19.18
N THR A 257 -6.95 6.34 20.16
CA THR A 257 -7.51 5.03 20.48
C THR A 257 -8.74 4.78 19.60
N CYS A 258 -9.03 3.52 19.28
CA CYS A 258 -10.23 3.17 18.52
C CYS A 258 -11.52 3.47 19.30
N ALA A 259 -11.45 3.69 20.62
CA ALA A 259 -12.57 4.13 21.44
C ALA A 259 -12.92 5.62 21.25
N ASP A 260 -11.99 6.44 20.75
CA ASP A 260 -12.22 7.85 20.44
C ASP A 260 -11.77 8.17 19.01
N THR A 261 -12.73 8.20 18.09
CA THR A 261 -12.49 8.51 16.67
C THR A 261 -12.72 9.97 16.33
N ARG A 262 -12.79 10.87 17.31
CA ARG A 262 -13.11 12.29 17.05
C ARG A 262 -12.07 12.96 16.15
N THR A 263 -10.80 12.91 16.54
CA THR A 263 -9.68 13.50 15.78
C THR A 263 -9.65 12.96 14.35
N PHE A 264 -9.81 11.64 14.21
CA PHE A 264 -9.86 10.98 12.91
C PHE A 264 -11.02 11.49 12.05
N ARG A 265 -12.23 11.60 12.60
CA ARG A 265 -13.39 12.17 11.88
C ARG A 265 -13.17 13.61 11.47
N ASP A 266 -12.54 14.42 12.32
CA ASP A 266 -12.23 15.82 12.00
C ASP A 266 -11.22 15.91 10.84
N LEU A 267 -10.20 15.03 10.83
CA LEU A 267 -9.23 14.94 9.74
C LEU A 267 -9.87 14.45 8.42
N LEU A 268 -10.76 13.46 8.50
CA LEU A 268 -11.52 13.00 7.34
C LEU A 268 -12.41 14.10 6.76
N ALA A 269 -13.12 14.84 7.62
CA ALA A 269 -13.96 15.96 7.20
C ALA A 269 -13.15 17.08 6.55
N TYR A 270 -11.98 17.41 7.12
CA TYR A 270 -11.03 18.35 6.49
C TYR A 270 -10.60 17.87 5.11
N HIS A 271 -10.25 16.59 5.01
CA HIS A 271 -9.80 16.00 3.76
C HIS A 271 -10.91 16.01 2.68
N GLN A 272 -12.14 15.64 3.03
CA GLN A 272 -13.29 15.70 2.11
C GLN A 272 -13.59 17.12 1.62
N ALA A 273 -13.36 18.15 2.44
CA ALA A 273 -13.63 19.54 2.07
C ALA A 273 -12.60 20.13 1.08
N ASP A 274 -11.33 19.76 1.21
CA ASP A 274 -10.22 20.34 0.42
C ASP A 274 -9.77 19.43 -0.75
N GLY A 275 -10.18 18.16 -0.75
CA GLY A 275 -10.03 17.22 -1.87
C GLY A 275 -8.58 16.88 -2.29
N CYS A 276 -7.57 17.27 -1.50
CA CYS A 276 -6.17 17.29 -1.95
C CYS A 276 -5.25 16.18 -1.39
N TYR A 277 -5.72 15.27 -0.54
CA TYR A 277 -4.84 14.37 0.22
C TYR A 277 -5.40 12.95 0.32
N TYR A 278 -4.65 12.00 0.85
CA TYR A 278 -5.19 10.76 1.42
C TYR A 278 -4.41 10.51 2.70
N LEU A 279 -4.92 9.65 3.57
CA LEU A 279 -4.30 9.36 4.86
C LEU A 279 -3.93 7.89 4.91
N ASP A 280 -2.73 7.56 5.38
CA ASP A 280 -2.42 6.20 5.76
C ASP A 280 -2.79 6.00 7.23
N LEU A 281 -3.58 4.96 7.52
CA LEU A 281 -3.90 4.53 8.87
C LEU A 281 -3.20 3.23 9.19
N LEU A 282 -2.46 3.22 10.31
CA LEU A 282 -1.91 2.00 10.88
C LEU A 282 -2.67 1.66 12.16
N ILE A 283 -3.46 0.58 12.11
CA ILE A 283 -4.35 0.14 13.19
C ILE A 283 -3.79 -1.14 13.81
N MET A 284 -3.72 -1.21 15.13
CA MET A 284 -3.04 -2.30 15.85
C MET A 284 -3.78 -2.71 17.12
N ASP A 285 -3.50 -3.93 17.60
CA ASP A 285 -3.87 -4.35 18.95
C ASP A 285 -3.07 -3.59 20.02
N ALA A 286 -3.53 -3.65 21.28
CA ALA A 286 -2.89 -2.90 22.38
C ALA A 286 -1.43 -3.33 22.61
N ALA A 287 -1.13 -4.62 22.44
CA ALA A 287 0.21 -5.17 22.68
C ALA A 287 1.25 -4.60 21.70
N SER A 288 0.82 -4.26 20.48
CA SER A 288 1.69 -3.76 19.42
C SER A 288 1.61 -2.24 19.26
N PHE A 289 0.44 -1.64 19.53
CA PHE A 289 0.18 -0.21 19.33
C PHE A 289 1.08 0.68 20.19
N ASP A 290 1.04 0.55 21.52
CA ASP A 290 1.76 1.48 22.41
C ASP A 290 3.28 1.48 22.16
N PRO A 291 3.96 0.30 22.10
CA PRO A 291 5.40 0.29 21.85
C PRO A 291 5.79 0.83 20.46
N PHE A 292 4.96 0.59 19.43
CA PHE A 292 5.23 1.08 18.09
C PHE A 292 4.98 2.59 17.99
N ALA A 293 3.90 3.09 18.59
CA ALA A 293 3.58 4.51 18.64
C ALA A 293 4.69 5.32 19.32
N GLU A 294 5.21 4.87 20.46
CA GLU A 294 6.34 5.52 21.13
C GLU A 294 7.61 5.54 20.26
N THR A 295 7.87 4.44 19.54
CA THR A 295 8.99 4.32 18.60
C THR A 295 8.85 5.34 17.46
N GLU A 296 7.65 5.47 16.89
CA GLU A 296 7.37 6.40 15.79
C GLU A 296 7.45 7.87 16.24
N GLU A 297 6.86 8.21 17.39
CA GLU A 297 6.94 9.57 17.94
C GLU A 297 8.41 9.98 18.19
N THR A 298 9.22 9.06 18.73
CA THR A 298 10.66 9.29 18.95
C THR A 298 11.37 9.48 17.61
N PHE A 299 11.13 8.60 16.64
CA PHE A 299 11.71 8.70 15.30
C PHE A 299 11.43 10.07 14.66
N PHE A 300 10.18 10.54 14.67
CA PHE A 300 9.84 11.83 14.06
C PHE A 300 10.39 13.01 14.84
N ARG A 301 10.48 12.94 16.17
CA ARG A 301 11.10 13.98 17.01
C ARG A 301 12.59 14.14 16.71
N GLU A 302 13.33 13.03 16.58
CA GLU A 302 14.76 13.04 16.25
C GLU A 302 15.04 13.45 14.80
N ASN A 303 14.07 13.25 13.91
CA ASN A 303 14.19 13.54 12.49
C ASN A 303 13.49 14.83 12.06
N ALA A 304 12.92 15.60 13.00
CA ALA A 304 12.29 16.88 12.73
C ALA A 304 13.29 17.84 12.07
N LYS A 305 12.83 18.64 11.11
CA LYS A 305 13.65 19.70 10.52
C LYS A 305 13.83 20.80 11.58
N VAL A 306 15.07 21.04 11.99
CA VAL A 306 15.45 22.29 12.67
C VAL A 306 15.47 23.42 11.65
#